data_AF-A0A974VX48-F1
#
_entry.id   AF-A0A974VX48-F1
#
_cell.length_a   1.000
_cell.length_b   1.000
_cell.length_c   1.000
_cell.angle_alpha   90.00
_cell.angle_beta   90.00
_cell.angle_gamma   90.00
#
_symmetry.space_group_name_H-M   'P 1'
#
loop_
_entity.id
_entity.type
_entity.pdbx_description
1 polymer ?
#
loop_
_entity_poly.entity_id
_entity_poly.type
_entity_poly.pdbx_seq_one_letter_code
_entity_poly.pdbx_strand_id
1 'polypeptide(L)'
;MSSLSSTIQDVFNEPGCGKNQGKSEKERKKGCTKQLQPGGAAGGCAFDGAKIALQPITDVAHLVHGPIACEGNSWDNRGSKSSGSNLWRTGFTTDINETDVVFGGEKRLYKSVKEIIEKYDPPAVFVYQTCVPAMIGDDIDAVCKAASKKFNKPVIPVNSPGFVGPKNLGNKLAGEAILNHVIGTEEPEYTTPYDINIIGEYNLSGELWQVKPLLDELGIRILCCISGDAKYHDVAVSHRAKVAMMVCSKSMINIARKMEERYDIPFFEGSFYGIQDTSDALREIATLLIEKGAPAELMERTEALIAREEARAWAGIAPYKERLTGKKVLLITGGVKSWSVVAALQEAGMELVGTSVKKSTKEDKERIKELMGEDAHMIDDMSPREMYKMLKDAQADIMLSGGRSQFVALKAKMPWLDINQERHHAYMGYVGMVELVKEIDKALANPVWEQVRKRAPWEEQTWEEAADAAIAAEAAALAADPALAREKRRSAPVCKCKSVARWAIEDAIVEFGLNTVEAISEKTQAGTGCGSCAGKLGKILETMDHWHPAQAEPVAVQAAA
;
A
#
# COMPACT_ATOMS: atom_id res chain seq x y z
N MET A 1 4.71 -16.03 -26.43
CA MET A 1 4.45 -15.14 -25.28
C MET A 1 3.05 -15.42 -24.79
N SER A 2 2.84 -15.52 -23.48
CA SER A 2 1.50 -15.67 -22.91
C SER A 2 0.71 -14.39 -23.15
N SER A 3 -0.60 -14.50 -23.37
CA SER A 3 -1.45 -13.31 -23.44
C SER A 3 -1.49 -12.61 -22.07
N LEU A 4 -1.76 -11.30 -22.05
CA LEU A 4 -1.94 -10.56 -20.79
C LEU A 4 -2.96 -11.24 -19.86
N SER A 5 -4.04 -11.78 -20.43
CA SER A 5 -5.04 -12.56 -19.69
C SER A 5 -4.44 -13.79 -18.99
N SER A 6 -3.61 -14.55 -19.70
CA SER A 6 -2.90 -15.70 -19.12
C SER A 6 -1.96 -15.27 -17.99
N THR A 7 -1.16 -14.22 -18.21
CA THR A 7 -0.25 -13.70 -17.18
C THR A 7 -1.01 -13.24 -15.94
N ILE A 8 -2.15 -12.57 -16.10
CA ILE A 8 -3.01 -12.17 -14.98
C ILE A 8 -3.52 -13.40 -14.22
N GLN A 9 -3.94 -14.46 -14.92
CA GLN A 9 -4.39 -15.70 -14.28
C GLN A 9 -3.28 -16.38 -13.49
N ASP A 10 -2.07 -16.44 -14.03
CA ASP A 10 -0.90 -17.01 -13.33
C ASP A 10 -0.59 -16.22 -12.05
N VAL A 11 -0.61 -14.89 -12.16
CA VAL A 11 -0.38 -13.96 -11.05
C VAL A 11 -1.49 -14.04 -9.98
N PHE A 12 -2.72 -14.34 -10.37
CA PHE A 12 -3.82 -14.59 -9.44
C PHE A 12 -3.69 -15.94 -8.73
N ASN A 13 -3.16 -16.96 -9.42
CA ASN A 13 -2.92 -18.29 -8.87
C ASN A 13 -1.56 -18.43 -8.16
N GLU A 14 -0.84 -17.32 -7.95
CA GLU A 14 0.49 -17.28 -7.33
C GLU A 14 0.54 -18.11 -6.01
N PRO A 15 1.26 -19.26 -6.00
CA PRO A 15 1.25 -20.21 -4.88
C PRO A 15 2.07 -19.74 -3.68
N GLY A 16 3.05 -18.85 -3.87
CA GLY A 16 3.79 -18.19 -2.78
C GLY A 16 2.93 -17.19 -1.99
N CYS A 17 1.72 -16.87 -2.47
CA CYS A 17 0.80 -15.99 -1.78
C CYS A 17 0.01 -16.73 -0.70
N GLY A 18 0.26 -16.45 0.59
CA GLY A 18 -0.50 -17.04 1.71
C GLY A 18 -2.03 -16.85 1.61
N LYS A 19 -2.50 -15.73 1.03
CA LYS A 19 -3.95 -15.51 0.77
C LYS A 19 -4.54 -16.50 -0.24
N ASN A 20 -3.74 -17.07 -1.13
CA ASN A 20 -4.20 -18.03 -2.15
C ASN A 20 -4.16 -19.46 -1.64
N GLN A 21 -3.22 -19.81 -0.77
CA GLN A 21 -3.10 -21.16 -0.20
C GLN A 21 -4.40 -21.57 0.51
N GLY A 22 -5.04 -20.66 1.23
CA GLY A 22 -6.32 -20.88 1.91
C GLY A 22 -7.60 -20.76 1.06
N LYS A 23 -7.50 -20.57 -0.27
CA LYS A 23 -8.66 -20.47 -1.18
C LYS A 23 -8.90 -21.77 -1.95
N SER A 24 -10.16 -22.07 -2.26
CA SER A 24 -10.50 -23.12 -3.22
C SER A 24 -9.97 -22.80 -4.63
N GLU A 25 -9.80 -23.79 -5.50
CA GLU A 25 -9.29 -23.60 -6.86
C GLU A 25 -10.13 -22.57 -7.66
N LYS A 26 -11.45 -22.59 -7.47
CA LYS A 26 -12.39 -21.63 -8.09
C LYS A 26 -12.21 -20.20 -7.57
N GLU A 27 -11.83 -20.04 -6.31
CA GLU A 27 -11.60 -18.73 -5.70
C GLU A 27 -10.21 -18.16 -5.99
N ARG A 28 -9.20 -19.03 -6.20
CA ARG A 28 -7.85 -18.61 -6.64
C ARG A 28 -7.90 -17.90 -8.00
N LYS A 29 -8.69 -18.42 -8.95
CA LYS A 29 -8.94 -17.82 -10.28
C LYS A 29 -9.58 -16.42 -10.24
N LYS A 30 -10.19 -16.03 -9.11
CA LYS A 30 -10.78 -14.69 -8.92
C LYS A 30 -9.81 -13.66 -8.34
N GLY A 31 -8.59 -14.07 -7.94
CA GLY A 31 -7.59 -13.20 -7.36
C GLY A 31 -7.97 -12.63 -5.98
N CYS A 32 -7.20 -11.65 -5.49
CA CYS A 32 -7.47 -10.95 -4.21
C CYS A 32 -8.25 -9.64 -4.37
N THR A 33 -8.83 -9.39 -5.54
CA THR A 33 -9.48 -8.13 -5.88
C THR A 33 -10.93 -8.11 -5.42
N LYS A 34 -11.18 -7.46 -4.28
CA LYS A 34 -12.53 -6.93 -4.00
C LYS A 34 -12.82 -5.85 -5.04
N GLN A 35 -13.91 -6.01 -5.79
CA GLN A 35 -14.32 -5.01 -6.78
C GLN A 35 -14.51 -3.66 -6.08
N LEU A 36 -13.79 -2.64 -6.57
CA LEU A 36 -13.89 -1.29 -6.02
C LEU A 36 -15.33 -0.81 -6.18
N GLN A 37 -15.86 -0.21 -5.11
CA GLN A 37 -17.21 0.35 -5.14
C GLN A 37 -17.15 1.69 -5.90
N PRO A 38 -17.97 1.89 -6.94
CA PRO A 38 -18.10 3.19 -7.59
C PRO A 38 -18.40 4.30 -6.57
N GLY A 39 -17.70 5.44 -6.68
CA GLY A 39 -17.79 6.54 -5.71
C GLY A 39 -16.97 6.34 -4.41
N GLY A 40 -16.35 5.18 -4.21
CA GLY A 40 -15.38 4.94 -3.14
C GLY A 40 -13.96 5.39 -3.52
N ALA A 41 -13.12 5.62 -2.51
CA ALA A 41 -11.70 5.89 -2.74
C ALA A 41 -11.02 4.65 -3.37
N ALA A 42 -10.71 4.74 -4.67
CA ALA A 42 -9.89 3.77 -5.36
C ALA A 42 -8.41 3.96 -4.96
N GLY A 43 -7.69 2.85 -4.74
CA GLY A 43 -6.23 2.90 -4.75
C GLY A 43 -5.70 3.23 -6.15
N GLY A 44 -4.38 3.18 -6.34
CA GLY A 44 -3.79 3.26 -7.68
C GLY A 44 -4.21 2.09 -8.57
N CYS A 45 -4.08 2.27 -9.88
CA CYS A 45 -4.38 1.26 -10.91
C CYS A 45 -3.16 0.36 -11.20
N ALA A 46 -3.32 -0.64 -12.07
CA ALA A 46 -2.23 -1.54 -12.45
C ALA A 46 -1.03 -0.81 -13.09
N PHE A 47 -1.27 0.20 -13.94
CA PHE A 47 -0.21 1.05 -14.49
C PHE A 47 0.59 1.75 -13.38
N ASP A 48 -0.11 2.39 -12.44
CA ASP A 48 0.52 3.05 -11.28
C ASP A 48 1.41 2.07 -10.51
N GLY A 49 0.96 0.83 -10.31
CA GLY A 49 1.78 -0.20 -9.68
C GLY A 49 3.03 -0.58 -10.47
N ALA A 50 2.86 -0.86 -11.77
CA ALA A 50 3.96 -1.30 -12.62
C ALA A 50 5.04 -0.22 -12.80
N LYS A 51 4.63 1.03 -13.06
CA LYS A 51 5.55 2.17 -13.19
C LYS A 51 6.32 2.36 -11.89
N ILE A 52 5.64 2.43 -10.75
CA ILE A 52 6.30 2.61 -9.45
C ILE A 52 7.24 1.47 -9.09
N ALA A 53 6.92 0.23 -9.47
CA ALA A 53 7.74 -0.93 -9.16
C ALA A 53 9.07 -0.92 -9.91
N LEU A 54 9.11 -0.35 -11.12
CA LEU A 54 10.28 -0.42 -12.02
C LEU A 54 10.96 0.92 -12.26
N GLN A 55 10.29 2.05 -12.03
CA GLN A 55 10.83 3.39 -12.22
C GLN A 55 12.15 3.66 -11.47
N PRO A 56 12.42 3.05 -10.30
CA PRO A 56 13.73 3.18 -9.66
C PRO A 56 14.89 2.47 -10.37
N ILE A 57 14.68 1.81 -11.52
CA ILE A 57 15.77 1.38 -12.41
C ILE A 57 16.29 2.62 -13.15
N THR A 58 17.41 3.14 -12.69
CA THR A 58 17.75 4.57 -12.86
C THR A 58 18.36 4.95 -14.22
N ASP A 59 18.91 4.00 -14.95
CA ASP A 59 19.63 4.22 -16.22
C ASP A 59 18.80 3.91 -17.46
N VAL A 60 17.57 3.41 -17.31
CA VAL A 60 16.69 3.11 -18.45
C VAL A 60 15.71 4.25 -18.73
N ALA A 61 15.15 4.24 -19.93
CA ALA A 61 14.04 5.12 -20.27
C ALA A 61 12.70 4.43 -19.97
N HIS A 62 11.84 5.08 -19.18
CA HIS A 62 10.50 4.58 -18.87
C HIS A 62 9.43 5.29 -19.73
N LEU A 63 9.17 4.75 -20.92
CA LEU A 63 8.21 5.29 -21.88
C LEU A 63 6.78 4.85 -21.55
N VAL A 64 5.91 5.80 -21.25
CA VAL A 64 4.48 5.56 -21.07
C VAL A 64 3.75 5.68 -22.40
N HIS A 65 3.22 4.55 -22.87
CA HIS A 65 2.37 4.54 -24.05
C HIS A 65 0.93 4.86 -23.64
N GLY A 66 0.52 6.10 -23.89
CA GLY A 66 -0.79 6.61 -23.48
C GLY A 66 -0.93 8.10 -23.72
N PRO A 67 -2.09 8.68 -23.34
CA PRO A 67 -2.27 10.13 -23.29
C PRO A 67 -1.37 10.74 -22.20
N ILE A 68 -1.09 12.04 -22.27
CA ILE A 68 -0.19 12.74 -21.34
C ILE A 68 -0.50 12.49 -19.85
N ALA A 69 -1.77 12.34 -19.47
CA ALA A 69 -2.19 12.32 -18.07
C ALA A 69 -1.55 11.18 -17.24
N CYS A 70 -1.29 10.01 -17.83
CA CYS A 70 -0.67 8.91 -17.09
C CYS A 70 0.75 9.25 -16.65
N GLU A 71 1.58 9.76 -17.57
CA GLU A 71 2.94 10.21 -17.22
C GLU A 71 2.88 11.50 -16.40
N GLY A 72 2.11 12.51 -16.80
CA GLY A 72 2.05 13.79 -16.11
C GLY A 72 1.69 13.72 -14.62
N ASN A 73 0.84 12.75 -14.21
CA ASN A 73 0.52 12.53 -12.79
C ASN A 73 1.48 11.58 -12.07
N SER A 74 2.24 10.76 -12.80
CA SER A 74 3.19 9.79 -12.20
C SER A 74 4.65 10.23 -12.29
N TRP A 75 4.92 11.34 -12.98
CA TRP A 75 6.26 11.87 -13.20
C TRP A 75 6.90 12.28 -11.88
N ASP A 76 8.03 11.64 -11.54
CA ASP A 76 8.88 11.93 -10.38
C ASP A 76 8.10 11.98 -9.05
N ASN A 77 7.03 11.18 -8.94
CA ASN A 77 6.13 11.18 -7.78
C ASN A 77 6.68 10.37 -6.58
N ARG A 78 7.92 9.90 -6.66
CA ARG A 78 8.59 9.13 -5.61
C ARG A 78 9.89 9.79 -5.22
N GLY A 79 10.14 9.86 -3.91
CA GLY A 79 11.42 10.33 -3.36
C GLY A 79 12.60 9.39 -3.57
N SER A 80 12.54 8.44 -4.51
CA SER A 80 13.64 7.49 -4.78
C SER A 80 14.92 8.21 -5.17
N LYS A 81 16.07 7.69 -4.71
CA LYS A 81 17.38 8.28 -4.98
C LYS A 81 18.21 7.39 -5.90
N SER A 82 19.11 8.02 -6.65
CA SER A 82 20.04 7.38 -7.58
C SER A 82 21.47 7.80 -7.27
N SER A 83 22.40 6.84 -7.33
CA SER A 83 23.85 7.05 -7.17
C SER A 83 24.56 7.29 -8.50
N GLY A 84 23.84 7.21 -9.63
CA GLY A 84 24.40 7.40 -10.97
C GLY A 84 23.44 8.14 -11.90
N SER A 85 22.89 7.42 -12.87
CA SER A 85 21.99 8.00 -13.87
C SER A 85 20.75 8.66 -13.26
N ASN A 86 20.31 9.76 -13.86
CA ASN A 86 19.02 10.41 -13.57
C ASN A 86 18.01 10.28 -14.71
N LEU A 87 18.28 9.42 -15.71
CA LEU A 87 17.40 9.26 -16.88
C LEU A 87 15.97 8.89 -16.48
N TRP A 88 15.81 8.04 -15.46
CA TRP A 88 14.52 7.62 -14.92
C TRP A 88 13.61 8.75 -14.42
N ARG A 89 14.19 9.93 -14.11
CA ARG A 89 13.46 11.15 -13.74
C ARG A 89 12.98 11.94 -14.95
N THR A 90 13.37 11.56 -16.16
CA THR A 90 12.84 12.17 -17.38
C THR A 90 11.49 11.53 -17.72
N GLY A 91 10.46 12.35 -17.89
CA GLY A 91 9.14 11.89 -18.28
C GLY A 91 9.10 11.57 -19.77
N PHE A 92 8.92 10.30 -20.11
CA PHE A 92 8.75 9.84 -21.50
C PHE A 92 7.31 9.39 -21.71
N THR A 93 6.65 9.97 -22.71
CA THR A 93 5.31 9.55 -23.12
C THR A 93 5.17 9.61 -24.63
N THR A 94 4.34 8.74 -25.19
CA THR A 94 3.93 8.85 -26.59
C THR A 94 2.94 9.99 -26.82
N ASP A 95 2.30 10.48 -25.75
CA ASP A 95 1.24 11.50 -25.76
C ASP A 95 0.24 11.27 -26.89
N ILE A 96 -0.41 10.09 -26.88
CA ILE A 96 -1.33 9.71 -27.95
C ILE A 96 -2.49 10.71 -28.01
N ASN A 97 -2.87 11.08 -29.22
CA ASN A 97 -3.96 12.02 -29.48
C ASN A 97 -5.15 11.31 -30.16
N GLU A 98 -6.19 12.05 -30.50
CA GLU A 98 -7.39 11.50 -31.13
C GLU A 98 -7.11 10.74 -32.44
N THR A 99 -6.13 11.19 -33.23
CA THR A 99 -5.73 10.49 -34.47
C THR A 99 -5.14 9.11 -34.16
N ASP A 100 -4.29 9.00 -33.15
CA ASP A 100 -3.73 7.72 -32.72
C ASP A 100 -4.81 6.79 -32.12
N VAL A 101 -5.82 7.35 -31.45
CA VAL A 101 -6.94 6.56 -30.94
C VAL A 101 -7.78 5.97 -32.07
N VAL A 102 -7.98 6.72 -33.16
CA VAL A 102 -8.76 6.26 -34.33
C VAL A 102 -7.97 5.26 -35.18
N PHE A 103 -6.66 5.49 -35.37
CA PHE A 103 -5.86 4.73 -36.35
C PHE A 103 -4.80 3.79 -35.74
N GLY A 104 -4.69 3.73 -34.41
CA GLY A 104 -3.68 2.95 -33.68
C GLY A 104 -2.43 3.76 -33.32
N GLY A 105 -1.86 3.50 -32.14
CA GLY A 105 -0.72 4.21 -31.57
C GLY A 105 0.65 3.60 -31.90
N GLU A 106 0.69 2.41 -32.50
CA GLU A 106 1.92 1.61 -32.70
C GLU A 106 3.04 2.33 -33.46
N LYS A 107 2.70 3.06 -34.54
CA LYS A 107 3.70 3.81 -35.32
C LYS A 107 4.32 4.94 -34.51
N ARG A 108 3.50 5.63 -33.71
CA ARG A 108 3.94 6.70 -32.81
C ARG A 108 4.79 6.12 -31.68
N LEU A 109 4.42 4.97 -31.15
CA LEU A 109 5.23 4.23 -30.17
C LEU A 109 6.62 3.90 -30.74
N TYR A 110 6.70 3.28 -31.91
CA TYR A 110 7.98 2.94 -32.55
C TYR A 110 8.85 4.18 -32.78
N LYS A 111 8.26 5.27 -33.26
CA LYS A 111 8.97 6.55 -33.46
C LYS A 111 9.49 7.13 -32.13
N SER A 112 8.69 7.05 -31.06
CA SER A 112 9.08 7.53 -29.73
C SER A 112 10.26 6.71 -29.18
N VAL A 113 10.24 5.39 -29.33
CA VAL A 113 11.37 4.52 -28.95
C VAL A 113 12.62 4.88 -29.74
N LYS A 114 12.50 5.09 -31.05
CA LYS A 114 13.60 5.56 -31.90
C LYS A 114 14.20 6.87 -31.38
N GLU A 115 13.36 7.88 -31.13
CA GLU A 115 13.80 9.19 -30.65
C GLU A 115 14.50 9.10 -29.29
N ILE A 116 14.00 8.24 -28.38
CA ILE A 116 14.64 7.99 -27.08
C ILE A 116 16.03 7.39 -27.27
N ILE A 117 16.15 6.36 -28.11
CA ILE A 117 17.43 5.68 -28.37
C ILE A 117 18.42 6.64 -29.03
N GLU A 118 18.01 7.39 -30.05
CA GLU A 118 18.89 8.32 -30.77
C GLU A 118 19.35 9.49 -29.89
N LYS A 119 18.51 9.96 -28.95
CA LYS A 119 18.81 11.14 -28.13
C LYS A 119 19.50 10.84 -26.81
N TYR A 120 19.11 9.76 -26.13
CA TYR A 120 19.57 9.46 -24.77
C TYR A 120 20.43 8.19 -24.69
N ASP A 121 20.39 7.36 -25.73
CA ASP A 121 21.15 6.11 -25.85
C ASP A 121 21.11 5.19 -24.60
N PRO A 122 19.95 4.96 -23.95
CA PRO A 122 19.92 4.15 -22.73
C PRO A 122 20.29 2.69 -22.99
N PRO A 123 20.71 1.92 -21.96
CA PRO A 123 20.88 0.48 -22.05
C PRO A 123 19.57 -0.25 -22.37
N ALA A 124 18.41 0.27 -21.96
CA ALA A 124 17.10 -0.30 -22.30
C ALA A 124 15.98 0.74 -22.30
N VAL A 125 14.87 0.42 -22.97
CA VAL A 125 13.62 1.19 -22.94
C VAL A 125 12.48 0.32 -22.42
N PHE A 126 11.84 0.74 -21.33
CA PHE A 126 10.68 0.06 -20.75
C PHE A 126 9.42 0.76 -21.26
N VAL A 127 8.51 0.01 -21.88
CA VAL A 127 7.29 0.53 -22.52
C VAL A 127 6.06 0.11 -21.72
N TYR A 128 5.39 1.07 -21.07
CA TYR A 128 4.20 0.82 -20.26
C TYR A 128 2.94 1.05 -21.07
N GLN A 129 2.13 0.00 -21.28
CA GLN A 129 0.83 0.16 -21.93
C GLN A 129 -0.21 0.69 -20.93
N THR A 130 -0.90 1.77 -21.28
CA THR A 130 -2.01 2.34 -20.50
C THR A 130 -3.38 1.92 -21.05
N CYS A 131 -4.47 2.43 -20.48
CA CYS A 131 -5.83 1.99 -20.80
C CYS A 131 -6.19 2.15 -22.28
N VAL A 132 -5.96 3.33 -22.87
CA VAL A 132 -6.41 3.64 -24.23
C VAL A 132 -5.74 2.77 -25.30
N PRO A 133 -4.39 2.68 -25.37
CA PRO A 133 -3.74 1.83 -26.38
C PRO A 133 -4.10 0.35 -26.22
N ALA A 134 -4.33 -0.13 -24.99
CA ALA A 134 -4.80 -1.49 -24.76
C ALA A 134 -6.25 -1.71 -25.25
N MET A 135 -7.14 -0.72 -25.12
CA MET A 135 -8.54 -0.82 -25.57
C MET A 135 -8.68 -0.79 -27.09
N ILE A 136 -7.85 -0.01 -27.78
CA ILE A 136 -7.85 0.06 -29.25
C ILE A 136 -7.10 -1.11 -29.89
N GLY A 137 -6.40 -1.92 -29.08
CA GLY A 137 -5.77 -3.16 -29.52
C GLY A 137 -4.34 -3.01 -30.03
N ASP A 138 -3.60 -1.96 -29.62
CA ASP A 138 -2.20 -1.80 -29.97
C ASP A 138 -1.37 -2.99 -29.44
N ASP A 139 -0.61 -3.64 -30.33
CA ASP A 139 0.30 -4.74 -29.99
C ASP A 139 1.70 -4.21 -29.64
N ILE A 140 1.86 -3.81 -28.38
CA ILE A 140 3.15 -3.27 -27.92
C ILE A 140 4.26 -4.32 -27.92
N ASP A 141 3.93 -5.61 -27.78
CA ASP A 141 4.90 -6.70 -27.80
C ASP A 141 5.54 -6.83 -29.18
N ALA A 142 4.75 -6.77 -30.25
CA ALA A 142 5.23 -6.74 -31.62
C ALA A 142 6.11 -5.52 -31.91
N VAL A 143 5.67 -4.33 -31.47
CA VAL A 143 6.43 -3.08 -31.65
C VAL A 143 7.76 -3.12 -30.89
N CYS A 144 7.74 -3.53 -29.61
CA CYS A 144 8.94 -3.64 -28.78
C CYS A 144 9.94 -4.64 -29.39
N LYS A 145 9.47 -5.81 -29.86
CA LYS A 145 10.30 -6.80 -30.54
C LYS A 145 10.93 -6.25 -31.81
N ALA A 146 10.16 -5.55 -32.64
CA ALA A 146 10.65 -4.95 -33.88
C ALA A 146 11.69 -3.85 -33.61
N ALA A 147 11.42 -2.95 -32.66
CA ALA A 147 12.34 -1.90 -32.25
C ALA A 147 13.63 -2.48 -31.66
N SER A 148 13.51 -3.48 -30.77
CA SER A 148 14.66 -4.12 -30.16
C SER A 148 15.59 -4.74 -31.19
N LYS A 149 15.04 -5.46 -32.19
CA LYS A 149 15.82 -6.01 -33.31
C LYS A 149 16.45 -4.92 -34.17
N LYS A 150 15.74 -3.82 -34.45
CA LYS A 150 16.24 -2.75 -35.33
C LYS A 150 17.40 -1.99 -34.69
N PHE A 151 17.29 -1.67 -33.41
CA PHE A 151 18.24 -0.82 -32.70
C PHE A 151 19.29 -1.60 -31.91
N ASN A 152 19.20 -2.94 -31.89
CA ASN A 152 20.07 -3.82 -31.10
C ASN A 152 20.13 -3.39 -29.62
N LYS A 153 18.96 -3.07 -29.07
CA LYS A 153 18.78 -2.66 -27.67
C LYS A 153 17.56 -3.34 -27.06
N PRO A 154 17.58 -3.71 -25.77
CA PRO A 154 16.39 -4.18 -25.07
C PRO A 154 15.28 -3.13 -25.09
N VAL A 155 14.11 -3.51 -25.63
CA VAL A 155 12.86 -2.74 -25.54
C VAL A 155 11.83 -3.65 -24.88
N ILE A 156 11.48 -3.33 -23.63
CA ILE A 156 10.79 -4.22 -22.70
C ILE A 156 9.30 -3.86 -22.64
N PRO A 157 8.38 -4.70 -23.11
CA PRO A 157 6.95 -4.44 -22.98
C PRO A 157 6.48 -4.68 -21.53
N VAL A 158 5.77 -3.70 -20.97
CA VAL A 158 5.13 -3.77 -19.65
C VAL A 158 3.62 -3.59 -19.84
N ASN A 159 2.95 -4.71 -20.05
CA ASN A 159 1.50 -4.77 -20.26
C ASN A 159 0.75 -4.57 -18.93
N SER A 160 0.45 -3.32 -18.58
CA SER A 160 -0.19 -2.95 -17.31
C SER A 160 -1.35 -1.94 -17.47
N PRO A 161 -2.32 -2.12 -18.39
CA PRO A 161 -3.40 -1.16 -18.56
C PRO A 161 -4.21 -0.99 -17.27
N GLY A 162 -4.52 0.25 -16.88
CA GLY A 162 -5.06 0.57 -15.56
C GLY A 162 -6.37 -0.15 -15.20
N PHE A 163 -7.20 -0.51 -16.19
CA PHE A 163 -8.48 -1.19 -15.97
C PHE A 163 -8.35 -2.66 -15.55
N VAL A 164 -7.18 -3.30 -15.68
CA VAL A 164 -7.03 -4.74 -15.38
C VAL A 164 -6.98 -5.03 -13.89
N GLY A 165 -6.72 -4.03 -13.05
CA GLY A 165 -6.77 -4.20 -11.62
C GLY A 165 -6.04 -3.14 -10.82
N PRO A 166 -5.84 -3.40 -9.51
CA PRO A 166 -5.25 -2.44 -8.58
C PRO A 166 -3.72 -2.39 -8.72
N LYS A 167 -3.13 -1.38 -8.06
CA LYS A 167 -1.68 -1.19 -7.91
C LYS A 167 -0.90 -2.48 -7.62
N ASN A 168 -1.36 -3.30 -6.68
CA ASN A 168 -0.67 -4.55 -6.32
C ASN A 168 -0.59 -5.55 -7.49
N LEU A 169 -1.59 -5.60 -8.37
CA LEU A 169 -1.51 -6.41 -9.59
C LEU A 169 -0.46 -5.83 -10.54
N GLY A 170 -0.42 -4.50 -10.67
CA GLY A 170 0.62 -3.77 -11.39
C GLY A 170 2.04 -4.17 -11.00
N ASN A 171 2.34 -4.21 -9.69
CA ASN A 171 3.66 -4.62 -9.19
C ASN A 171 4.03 -6.04 -9.66
N LYS A 172 3.08 -6.97 -9.62
CA LYS A 172 3.31 -8.35 -10.06
C LYS A 172 3.52 -8.44 -11.58
N LEU A 173 2.73 -7.70 -12.37
CA LEU A 173 2.89 -7.61 -13.83
C LEU A 173 4.24 -7.01 -14.23
N ALA A 174 4.71 -5.99 -13.51
CA ALA A 174 6.07 -5.47 -13.65
C ALA A 174 7.14 -6.53 -13.33
N GLY A 175 6.94 -7.29 -12.26
CA GLY A 175 7.82 -8.41 -11.90
C GLY A 175 7.88 -9.48 -12.98
N GLU A 176 6.74 -9.84 -13.59
CA GLU A 176 6.69 -10.75 -14.74
C GLU A 176 7.44 -10.20 -15.95
N ALA A 177 7.32 -8.90 -16.23
CA ALA A 177 8.02 -8.27 -17.35
C ALA A 177 9.54 -8.41 -17.21
N ILE A 178 10.11 -8.10 -16.03
CA ILE A 178 11.56 -8.24 -15.83
C ILE A 178 12.00 -9.70 -15.77
N LEU A 179 11.20 -10.61 -15.19
CA LEU A 179 11.49 -12.05 -15.18
C LEU A 179 11.53 -12.68 -16.58
N ASN A 180 10.71 -12.18 -17.51
CA ASN A 180 10.57 -12.77 -18.83
C ASN A 180 11.51 -12.12 -19.88
N HIS A 181 11.92 -10.87 -19.66
CA HIS A 181 12.65 -10.09 -20.67
C HIS A 181 14.00 -9.54 -20.22
N VAL A 182 14.36 -9.63 -18.92
CA VAL A 182 15.57 -8.99 -18.39
C VAL A 182 16.40 -9.95 -17.53
N ILE A 183 15.82 -10.54 -16.49
CA ILE A 183 16.56 -11.43 -15.57
C ILE A 183 17.10 -12.63 -16.36
N GLY A 184 18.40 -12.87 -16.28
CA GLY A 184 19.07 -13.96 -16.98
C GLY A 184 19.51 -13.65 -18.41
N THR A 185 19.42 -12.40 -18.87
CA THR A 185 19.86 -12.03 -20.24
C THR A 185 21.34 -11.65 -20.33
N GLU A 186 21.99 -11.39 -19.20
CA GLU A 186 23.41 -11.03 -19.12
C GLU A 186 24.10 -11.80 -17.99
N GLU A 187 25.42 -11.96 -18.09
CA GLU A 187 26.26 -12.56 -17.06
C GLU A 187 27.09 -11.50 -16.35
N PRO A 188 27.28 -11.58 -15.03
CA PRO A 188 28.19 -10.69 -14.32
C PRO A 188 29.64 -11.07 -14.63
N GLU A 189 30.54 -10.10 -14.57
CA GLU A 189 31.99 -10.33 -14.77
C GLU A 189 32.55 -11.36 -13.77
N TYR A 190 32.07 -11.31 -12.53
CA TYR A 190 32.40 -12.27 -11.49
C TYR A 190 31.25 -12.44 -10.50
N THR A 191 31.23 -13.58 -9.83
CA THR A 191 30.33 -13.85 -8.69
C THR A 191 31.13 -14.10 -7.43
N THR A 192 30.51 -13.84 -6.28
CA THR A 192 31.08 -14.13 -4.96
C THR A 192 30.15 -15.06 -4.18
N PRO A 193 30.66 -15.76 -3.15
CA PRO A 193 29.81 -16.49 -2.20
C PRO A 193 28.84 -15.61 -1.41
N TYR A 194 28.99 -14.28 -1.48
CA TYR A 194 28.24 -13.30 -0.68
C TYR A 194 27.32 -12.41 -1.52
N ASP A 195 27.03 -12.81 -2.77
CA ASP A 195 26.15 -12.05 -3.65
C ASP A 195 24.68 -12.25 -3.26
N ILE A 196 23.94 -11.17 -3.01
CA ILE A 196 22.52 -11.21 -2.66
C ILE A 196 21.66 -10.34 -3.58
N ASN A 197 20.37 -10.65 -3.64
CA ASN A 197 19.36 -9.74 -4.15
C ASN A 197 18.51 -9.16 -3.01
N ILE A 198 18.13 -7.90 -3.15
CA ILE A 198 17.12 -7.26 -2.30
C ILE A 198 15.91 -6.93 -3.18
N ILE A 199 14.77 -7.53 -2.90
CA ILE A 199 13.56 -7.44 -3.72
C ILE A 199 12.50 -6.62 -2.98
N GLY A 200 11.90 -5.65 -3.65
CA GLY A 200 10.86 -4.80 -3.05
C GLY A 200 11.37 -3.58 -2.30
N GLU A 201 12.68 -3.30 -2.38
CA GLU A 201 13.28 -2.07 -1.89
C GLU A 201 13.39 -1.04 -3.03
N TYR A 202 13.01 0.22 -2.78
CA TYR A 202 12.86 1.26 -3.82
C TYR A 202 13.80 2.45 -3.64
N ASN A 203 14.72 2.38 -2.67
CA ASN A 203 15.65 3.43 -2.27
C ASN A 203 14.97 4.79 -2.04
N LEU A 204 13.78 4.76 -1.45
CA LEU A 204 13.00 5.95 -1.15
C LEU A 204 13.73 6.80 -0.11
N SER A 205 14.07 8.04 -0.49
CA SER A 205 14.86 8.97 0.33
C SER A 205 16.25 8.46 0.71
N GLY A 206 16.79 7.50 -0.05
CA GLY A 206 18.11 6.94 0.24
C GLY A 206 18.10 5.84 1.30
N GLU A 207 16.96 5.17 1.54
CA GLU A 207 16.85 4.11 2.55
C GLU A 207 17.80 2.95 2.33
N LEU A 208 17.96 2.48 1.08
CA LEU A 208 18.91 1.42 0.76
C LEU A 208 20.33 1.82 1.15
N TRP A 209 20.68 3.09 1.02
CA TRP A 209 22.01 3.62 1.36
C TRP A 209 22.28 3.69 2.87
N GLN A 210 21.26 3.50 3.73
CA GLN A 210 21.47 3.31 5.16
C GLN A 210 21.87 1.86 5.49
N VAL A 211 21.44 0.90 4.67
CA VAL A 211 21.67 -0.54 4.90
C VAL A 211 22.91 -1.03 4.14
N LYS A 212 23.14 -0.52 2.93
CA LYS A 212 24.26 -0.92 2.07
C LYS A 212 25.62 -0.89 2.79
N PRO A 213 26.00 0.16 3.56
CA PRO A 213 27.29 0.18 4.26
C PRO A 213 27.45 -0.96 5.28
N LEU A 214 26.36 -1.41 5.91
CA LEU A 214 26.38 -2.54 6.84
C LEU A 214 26.71 -3.84 6.11
N LEU A 215 26.08 -4.06 4.95
CA LEU A 215 26.32 -5.23 4.11
C LEU A 215 27.74 -5.21 3.50
N ASP A 216 28.19 -4.04 3.03
CA ASP A 216 29.55 -3.85 2.51
C ASP A 216 30.61 -4.20 3.58
N GLU A 217 30.42 -3.80 4.84
CA GLU A 217 31.33 -4.12 5.95
C GLU A 217 31.39 -5.64 6.24
N LEU A 218 30.26 -6.34 6.07
CA LEU A 218 30.20 -7.80 6.13
C LEU A 218 30.78 -8.48 4.88
N GLY A 219 31.15 -7.72 3.85
CA GLY A 219 31.61 -8.26 2.57
C GLY A 219 30.47 -8.83 1.73
N ILE A 220 29.22 -8.55 2.10
CA ILE A 220 28.02 -8.98 1.40
C ILE A 220 27.74 -7.99 0.27
N ARG A 221 27.74 -8.50 -0.96
CA ARG A 221 27.53 -7.68 -2.16
C ARG A 221 26.07 -7.75 -2.57
N ILE A 222 25.40 -6.60 -2.60
CA ILE A 222 24.09 -6.49 -3.27
C ILE A 222 24.36 -6.57 -4.77
N LEU A 223 24.06 -7.71 -5.39
CA LEU A 223 24.16 -7.91 -6.82
C LEU A 223 23.05 -7.14 -7.55
N CYS A 224 21.84 -7.14 -6.97
CA CYS A 224 20.73 -6.33 -7.46
C CYS A 224 19.80 -5.92 -6.31
N CYS A 225 19.35 -4.66 -6.33
CA CYS A 225 18.19 -4.23 -5.56
C CYS A 225 17.03 -3.99 -6.52
N ILE A 226 16.03 -4.87 -6.53
CA ILE A 226 14.83 -4.72 -7.37
C ILE A 226 13.83 -3.83 -6.62
N SER A 227 13.73 -2.52 -6.89
CA SER A 227 14.38 -1.77 -7.99
C SER A 227 15.20 -0.56 -7.53
N GLY A 228 15.25 -0.24 -6.24
CA GLY A 228 15.88 0.97 -5.71
C GLY A 228 17.34 1.14 -6.13
N ASP A 229 17.64 2.25 -6.82
CA ASP A 229 18.97 2.59 -7.35
C ASP A 229 19.57 1.58 -8.36
N ALA A 230 18.76 0.63 -8.85
CA ALA A 230 19.23 -0.37 -9.79
C ALA A 230 19.65 0.25 -11.13
N LYS A 231 20.56 -0.44 -11.80
CA LYS A 231 20.87 -0.28 -13.22
C LYS A 231 20.29 -1.45 -14.00
N TYR A 232 20.12 -1.30 -15.31
CA TYR A 232 19.61 -2.38 -16.16
C TYR A 232 20.45 -3.66 -16.01
N HIS A 233 21.78 -3.50 -16.04
CA HIS A 233 22.73 -4.59 -15.90
C HIS A 233 22.51 -5.38 -14.60
N ASP A 234 22.36 -4.68 -13.46
CA ASP A 234 22.13 -5.31 -12.15
C ASP A 234 20.92 -6.24 -12.18
N VAL A 235 19.82 -5.79 -12.80
CA VAL A 235 18.60 -6.61 -12.95
C VAL A 235 18.85 -7.80 -13.87
N ALA A 236 19.58 -7.61 -14.97
CA ALA A 236 19.87 -8.67 -15.94
C ALA A 236 20.71 -9.81 -15.33
N VAL A 237 21.71 -9.46 -14.51
CA VAL A 237 22.61 -10.43 -13.87
C VAL A 237 22.08 -10.97 -12.53
N SER A 238 20.97 -10.45 -12.01
CA SER A 238 20.43 -10.79 -10.68
C SER A 238 20.18 -12.30 -10.47
N HIS A 239 20.04 -13.08 -11.53
CA HIS A 239 19.92 -14.54 -11.50
C HIS A 239 21.17 -15.29 -10.99
N ARG A 240 22.28 -14.59 -10.72
CA ARG A 240 23.53 -15.16 -10.17
C ARG A 240 23.71 -15.00 -8.65
N ALA A 241 22.80 -14.30 -7.98
CA ALA A 241 22.83 -14.17 -6.52
C ALA A 241 22.74 -15.53 -5.81
N LYS A 242 23.17 -15.58 -4.55
CA LYS A 242 23.11 -16.77 -3.69
C LYS A 242 21.83 -16.81 -2.86
N VAL A 243 21.35 -15.64 -2.44
CA VAL A 243 20.18 -15.47 -1.58
C VAL A 243 19.39 -14.24 -2.04
N ALA A 244 18.07 -14.26 -1.87
CA ALA A 244 17.22 -13.09 -2.06
C ALA A 244 16.47 -12.72 -0.77
N MET A 245 16.50 -11.46 -0.39
CA MET A 245 15.64 -10.94 0.68
C MET A 245 14.47 -10.18 0.06
N MET A 246 13.24 -10.49 0.45
CA MET A 246 12.10 -9.64 0.14
C MET A 246 11.88 -8.63 1.26
N VAL A 247 12.08 -7.35 0.95
CA VAL A 247 11.88 -6.26 1.90
C VAL A 247 10.40 -5.91 1.93
N CYS A 248 9.77 -6.27 3.06
CA CYS A 248 8.51 -5.68 3.51
C CYS A 248 7.43 -5.57 2.41
N SER A 249 7.30 -6.57 1.51
CA SER A 249 6.22 -6.61 0.53
C SER A 249 6.03 -7.94 -0.21
N LYS A 250 4.86 -8.56 -0.05
CA LYS A 250 4.37 -9.64 -0.94
C LYS A 250 4.00 -9.15 -2.35
N SER A 251 4.23 -7.88 -2.69
CA SER A 251 3.86 -7.34 -4.01
C SER A 251 4.70 -7.88 -5.16
N MET A 252 5.88 -8.43 -4.87
CA MET A 252 6.78 -9.03 -5.87
C MET A 252 7.20 -10.47 -5.47
N ILE A 253 6.37 -11.15 -4.68
CA ILE A 253 6.58 -12.56 -4.29
C ILE A 253 6.78 -13.49 -5.49
N ASN A 254 6.13 -13.18 -6.62
CA ASN A 254 6.27 -13.95 -7.84
C ASN A 254 7.70 -13.90 -8.40
N ILE A 255 8.46 -12.82 -8.15
CA ILE A 255 9.87 -12.73 -8.52
C ILE A 255 10.68 -13.70 -7.67
N ALA A 256 10.60 -13.57 -6.33
CA ALA A 256 11.41 -14.38 -5.43
C ALA A 256 11.15 -15.89 -5.61
N ARG A 257 9.88 -16.32 -5.63
CA ARG A 257 9.52 -17.71 -5.88
C ARG A 257 10.04 -18.21 -7.24
N LYS A 258 9.85 -17.45 -8.32
CA LYS A 258 10.31 -17.88 -9.65
C LYS A 258 11.83 -17.88 -9.75
N MET A 259 12.53 -17.04 -8.99
CA MET A 259 13.99 -17.08 -8.90
C MET A 259 14.48 -18.33 -8.14
N GLU A 260 13.79 -18.71 -7.07
CA GLU A 260 14.02 -19.99 -6.40
C GLU A 260 13.81 -21.17 -7.36
N GLU A 261 12.68 -21.22 -8.06
CA GLU A 261 12.35 -22.31 -8.98
C GLU A 261 13.29 -22.40 -10.20
N ARG A 262 13.69 -21.25 -10.78
CA ARG A 262 14.46 -21.20 -12.02
C ARG A 262 15.97 -21.21 -11.80
N TYR A 263 16.45 -20.69 -10.67
CA TYR A 263 17.86 -20.42 -10.43
C TYR A 263 18.37 -20.93 -9.07
N ASP A 264 17.55 -21.64 -8.28
CA ASP A 264 17.91 -22.16 -6.96
C ASP A 264 18.37 -21.07 -5.96
N ILE A 265 17.74 -19.89 -6.04
CA ILE A 265 18.00 -18.76 -5.13
C ILE A 265 16.96 -18.78 -4.01
N PRO A 266 17.29 -19.29 -2.81
CA PRO A 266 16.38 -19.25 -1.68
C PRO A 266 16.07 -17.81 -1.30
N PHE A 267 14.87 -17.61 -0.75
CA PHE A 267 14.46 -16.30 -0.29
C PHE A 267 13.77 -16.34 1.06
N PHE A 268 13.83 -15.21 1.76
CA PHE A 268 13.07 -14.98 2.98
C PHE A 268 12.42 -13.60 2.98
N GLU A 269 11.41 -13.42 3.82
CA GLU A 269 10.80 -12.12 4.08
C GLU A 269 11.46 -11.47 5.30
N GLY A 270 11.91 -10.23 5.15
CA GLY A 270 12.50 -9.47 6.26
C GLY A 270 12.21 -7.96 6.17
N SER A 271 12.67 -7.23 7.18
CA SER A 271 12.47 -5.79 7.32
C SER A 271 13.77 -5.10 7.74
N PHE A 272 14.00 -3.90 7.21
CA PHE A 272 15.01 -2.97 7.72
C PHE A 272 14.37 -1.78 8.46
N TYR A 273 13.07 -1.83 8.70
CA TYR A 273 12.41 -0.93 9.65
C TYR A 273 12.41 -1.62 11.01
N GLY A 274 12.93 -0.95 12.03
CA GLY A 274 13.15 -1.54 13.36
C GLY A 274 14.62 -1.88 13.61
N ILE A 275 15.09 -1.66 14.84
CA ILE A 275 16.46 -2.00 15.24
C ILE A 275 16.60 -3.53 15.25
N GLN A 276 15.71 -4.21 15.96
CA GLN A 276 15.71 -5.66 16.07
C GLN A 276 15.44 -6.34 14.71
N ASP A 277 14.46 -5.83 13.95
CA ASP A 277 14.15 -6.34 12.61
C ASP A 277 15.35 -6.25 11.66
N THR A 278 16.11 -5.14 11.71
CA THR A 278 17.36 -5.00 10.94
C THR A 278 18.38 -6.06 11.37
N SER A 279 18.56 -6.27 12.67
CA SER A 279 19.47 -7.29 13.20
C SER A 279 19.07 -8.69 12.74
N ASP A 280 17.79 -9.03 12.80
CA ASP A 280 17.27 -10.34 12.41
C ASP A 280 17.40 -10.56 10.90
N ALA A 281 17.18 -9.53 10.08
CA ALA A 281 17.44 -9.59 8.64
C ALA A 281 18.91 -9.84 8.33
N LEU A 282 19.85 -9.19 9.04
CA LEU A 282 21.29 -9.41 8.86
C LEU A 282 21.69 -10.84 9.25
N ARG A 283 21.15 -11.37 10.35
CA ARG A 283 21.35 -12.77 10.78
C ARG A 283 20.85 -13.74 9.73
N GLU A 284 19.64 -13.55 9.23
CA GLU A 284 19.03 -14.46 8.26
C GLU A 284 19.79 -14.46 6.92
N ILE A 285 20.24 -13.29 6.46
CA ILE A 285 21.14 -13.20 5.30
C ILE A 285 22.43 -14.00 5.55
N ALA A 286 23.07 -13.82 6.71
CA ALA A 286 24.30 -14.53 7.04
C ALA A 286 24.08 -16.06 7.09
N THR A 287 23.01 -16.51 7.74
CA THR A 287 22.63 -17.93 7.80
C THR A 287 22.49 -18.54 6.40
N LEU A 288 21.66 -17.95 5.55
CA LEU A 288 21.40 -18.49 4.21
C LEU A 288 22.64 -18.44 3.31
N LEU A 289 23.48 -17.42 3.45
CA LEU A 289 24.76 -17.35 2.73
C LEU A 289 25.71 -18.47 3.17
N ILE A 290 25.79 -18.76 4.47
CA ILE A 290 26.59 -19.87 5.01
C ILE A 290 26.07 -21.21 4.48
N GLU A 291 24.75 -21.42 4.46
CA GLU A 291 24.14 -22.61 3.87
C GLU A 291 24.45 -22.76 2.36
N LYS A 292 24.59 -21.64 1.65
CA LYS A 292 25.02 -21.60 0.24
C LYS A 292 26.54 -21.64 0.04
N GLY A 293 27.31 -21.86 1.10
CA GLY A 293 28.75 -22.11 1.04
C GLY A 293 29.65 -20.93 1.39
N ALA A 294 29.12 -19.86 1.99
CA ALA A 294 29.95 -18.82 2.59
C ALA A 294 30.65 -19.32 3.88
N PRO A 295 31.84 -18.79 4.22
CA PRO A 295 32.54 -19.09 5.47
C PRO A 295 31.70 -18.85 6.74
N ALA A 296 31.75 -19.79 7.68
CA ALA A 296 30.99 -19.74 8.94
C ALA A 296 31.34 -18.54 9.83
N GLU A 297 32.56 -17.98 9.70
CA GLU A 297 33.00 -16.75 10.38
C GLU A 297 32.14 -15.52 10.03
N LEU A 298 31.36 -15.56 8.94
CA LEU A 298 30.42 -14.50 8.59
C LEU A 298 29.45 -14.21 9.74
N MET A 299 28.97 -15.24 10.44
CA MET A 299 28.02 -15.05 11.55
C MET A 299 28.66 -14.30 12.73
N GLU A 300 29.91 -14.59 13.08
CA GLU A 300 30.63 -13.89 14.15
C GLU A 300 30.81 -12.40 13.84
N ARG A 301 31.18 -12.09 12.59
CA ARG A 301 31.29 -10.71 12.09
C ARG A 301 29.94 -9.98 12.10
N THR A 302 28.88 -10.68 11.71
CA THR A 302 27.50 -10.18 11.74
C THR A 302 27.06 -9.82 13.16
N GLU A 303 27.25 -10.71 14.15
CA GLU A 303 26.90 -10.42 15.54
C GLU A 303 27.72 -9.28 16.14
N ALA A 304 29.02 -9.19 15.82
CA ALA A 304 29.87 -8.09 16.26
C ALA A 304 29.40 -6.73 15.69
N LEU A 305 29.00 -6.70 14.41
CA LEU A 305 28.41 -5.54 13.77
C LEU A 305 27.07 -5.15 14.43
N ILE A 306 26.17 -6.13 14.61
CA ILE A 306 24.86 -5.92 15.24
C ILE A 306 25.01 -5.32 16.63
N ALA A 307 25.82 -5.94 17.50
CA ALA A 307 26.01 -5.46 18.87
C ALA A 307 26.51 -4.01 18.91
N ARG A 308 27.41 -3.64 18.00
CA ARG A 308 27.94 -2.28 17.87
C ARG A 308 26.86 -1.30 17.41
N GLU A 309 26.14 -1.62 16.35
CA GLU A 309 25.16 -0.71 15.74
C GLU A 309 23.90 -0.56 16.57
N GLU A 310 23.43 -1.62 17.23
CA GLU A 310 22.35 -1.54 18.22
C GLU A 310 22.73 -0.59 19.35
N ALA A 311 23.91 -0.76 19.97
CA ALA A 311 24.36 0.12 21.04
C ALA A 311 24.41 1.60 20.61
N ARG A 312 24.86 1.87 19.38
CA ARG A 312 24.86 3.23 18.80
C ARG A 312 23.44 3.76 18.58
N ALA A 313 22.54 2.95 18.04
CA ALA A 313 21.16 3.33 17.79
C ALA A 313 20.42 3.66 19.09
N TRP A 314 20.56 2.81 20.11
CA TRP A 314 19.96 3.05 21.43
C TRP A 314 20.50 4.30 22.10
N ALA A 315 21.81 4.53 22.02
CA ALA A 315 22.41 5.78 22.49
C ALA A 315 21.87 7.01 21.74
N GLY A 316 21.61 6.88 20.42
CA GLY A 316 21.02 7.92 19.59
C GLY A 316 19.53 8.21 19.91
N ILE A 317 18.78 7.19 20.33
CA ILE A 317 17.36 7.31 20.71
C ILE A 317 17.20 7.84 22.15
N ALA A 318 18.14 7.55 23.05
CA ALA A 318 18.05 7.90 24.47
C ALA A 318 17.67 9.38 24.76
N PRO A 319 18.19 10.40 24.05
CA PRO A 319 17.83 11.81 24.28
C PRO A 319 16.36 12.16 24.01
N TYR A 320 15.63 11.32 23.28
CA TYR A 320 14.22 11.52 22.93
C TYR A 320 13.28 10.70 23.82
N LYS A 321 13.78 9.63 24.44
CA LYS A 321 12.97 8.66 25.18
C LYS A 321 12.09 9.30 26.25
N GLU A 322 12.62 10.22 27.04
CA GLU A 322 11.85 10.91 28.09
C GLU A 322 10.65 11.69 27.52
N ARG A 323 10.80 12.33 26.35
CA ARG A 323 9.73 13.14 25.74
C ARG A 323 8.70 12.31 24.98
N LEU A 324 9.11 11.13 24.50
CA LEU A 324 8.29 10.25 23.67
C LEU A 324 7.62 9.11 24.44
N THR A 325 8.11 8.77 25.63
CA THR A 325 7.53 7.71 26.44
C THR A 325 6.05 8.00 26.75
N GLY A 326 5.17 7.04 26.45
CA GLY A 326 3.72 7.14 26.63
C GLY A 326 2.99 7.97 25.57
N LYS A 327 3.69 8.48 24.54
CA LYS A 327 3.02 9.16 23.42
C LYS A 327 2.25 8.17 22.57
N LYS A 328 1.01 8.54 22.25
CA LYS A 328 0.05 7.72 21.51
C LYS A 328 0.16 7.96 20.01
N VAL A 329 0.40 6.93 19.22
CA VAL A 329 0.60 7.02 17.78
C VAL A 329 -0.54 6.33 17.03
N LEU A 330 -1.12 7.04 16.06
CA LEU A 330 -2.04 6.47 15.06
C LEU A 330 -1.28 6.15 13.78
N LEU A 331 -1.19 4.87 13.43
CA LEU A 331 -0.42 4.41 12.27
C LEU A 331 -1.35 4.04 11.09
N ILE A 332 -1.31 4.80 9.99
CA ILE A 332 -2.12 4.54 8.80
C ILE A 332 -1.22 4.36 7.58
N THR A 333 -0.76 3.13 7.37
CA THR A 333 0.17 2.74 6.30
C THR A 333 -0.42 1.79 5.28
N GLY A 334 0.31 1.59 4.18
CA GLY A 334 0.15 0.39 3.36
C GLY A 334 0.49 -0.88 4.14
N GLY A 335 -0.11 -2.00 3.75
CA GLY A 335 -0.32 -3.17 4.63
C GLY A 335 0.90 -3.91 5.18
N VAL A 336 2.12 -3.61 4.72
CA VAL A 336 3.33 -4.36 5.11
C VAL A 336 4.28 -3.54 5.99
N LYS A 337 4.31 -2.21 5.83
CA LYS A 337 5.10 -1.32 6.72
C LYS A 337 4.52 -1.19 8.13
N SER A 338 3.30 -1.67 8.36
CA SER A 338 2.58 -1.41 9.61
C SER A 338 3.29 -2.06 10.80
N TRP A 339 3.62 -3.36 10.73
CA TRP A 339 4.08 -4.12 11.90
C TRP A 339 5.53 -3.81 12.30
N SER A 340 6.44 -3.65 11.34
CA SER A 340 7.84 -3.34 11.66
C SER A 340 8.02 -1.92 12.21
N VAL A 341 7.20 -0.97 11.72
CA VAL A 341 7.11 0.36 12.32
C VAL A 341 6.44 0.31 13.70
N VAL A 342 5.49 -0.61 13.96
CA VAL A 342 4.91 -0.80 15.31
C VAL A 342 6.00 -1.16 16.32
N ALA A 343 6.80 -2.20 16.04
CA ALA A 343 7.84 -2.67 16.95
C ALA A 343 8.84 -1.56 17.28
N ALA A 344 9.31 -0.85 16.25
CA ALA A 344 10.17 0.32 16.38
C ALA A 344 9.60 1.44 17.28
N LEU A 345 8.31 1.75 17.15
CA LEU A 345 7.67 2.80 17.94
C LEU A 345 7.56 2.39 19.41
N GLN A 346 7.24 1.11 19.67
CA GLN A 346 7.18 0.55 21.02
C GLN A 346 8.55 0.54 21.70
N GLU A 347 9.60 0.18 20.96
CA GLU A 347 11.01 0.25 21.39
C GLU A 347 11.43 1.68 21.84
N ALA A 348 10.92 2.70 21.16
CA ALA A 348 11.12 4.10 21.52
C ALA A 348 10.24 4.59 22.69
N GLY A 349 9.40 3.72 23.25
CA GLY A 349 8.52 3.99 24.40
C GLY A 349 7.14 4.55 24.03
N MET A 350 6.75 4.54 22.76
CA MET A 350 5.44 5.04 22.30
C MET A 350 4.37 3.94 22.30
N GLU A 351 3.12 4.35 22.47
CA GLU A 351 1.96 3.46 22.50
C GLU A 351 1.18 3.55 21.19
N LEU A 352 0.84 2.42 20.56
CA LEU A 352 -0.04 2.45 19.39
C LEU A 352 -1.51 2.39 19.78
N VAL A 353 -2.29 3.38 19.36
CA VAL A 353 -3.73 3.43 19.64
C VAL A 353 -4.58 2.87 18.51
N GLY A 354 -4.00 2.71 17.33
CA GLY A 354 -4.67 2.08 16.20
C GLY A 354 -3.75 1.94 15.01
N THR A 355 -3.99 0.91 14.20
CA THR A 355 -3.26 0.70 12.95
C THR A 355 -4.20 0.29 11.81
N SER A 356 -3.92 0.76 10.59
CA SER A 356 -4.68 0.32 9.42
C SER A 356 -4.24 -1.06 8.95
N VAL A 357 -5.22 -1.97 8.84
CA VAL A 357 -5.01 -3.36 8.38
C VAL A 357 -5.62 -3.64 7.01
N LYS A 358 -6.14 -2.60 6.32
CA LYS A 358 -6.87 -2.70 5.04
C LYS A 358 -6.13 -3.51 3.98
N LYS A 359 -4.81 -3.34 3.93
CA LYS A 359 -3.93 -3.94 2.92
C LYS A 359 -3.09 -5.10 3.47
N SER A 360 -3.19 -5.38 4.77
CA SER A 360 -2.41 -6.40 5.47
C SER A 360 -2.91 -7.80 5.13
N THR A 361 -2.04 -8.80 5.25
CA THR A 361 -2.39 -10.22 5.14
C THR A 361 -2.98 -10.75 6.45
N LYS A 362 -3.39 -12.03 6.48
CA LYS A 362 -3.85 -12.64 7.74
C LYS A 362 -2.70 -12.76 8.74
N GLU A 363 -1.55 -13.23 8.29
CA GLU A 363 -0.32 -13.31 9.09
C GLU A 363 0.10 -11.94 9.64
N ASP A 364 0.07 -10.89 8.80
CA ASP A 364 0.37 -9.52 9.26
C ASP A 364 -0.61 -9.05 10.35
N LYS A 365 -1.90 -9.39 10.22
CA LYS A 365 -2.92 -9.04 11.22
C LYS A 365 -2.71 -9.80 12.53
N GLU A 366 -2.25 -11.04 12.47
CA GLU A 366 -1.92 -11.86 13.66
C GLU A 366 -0.70 -11.30 14.38
N ARG A 367 0.39 -10.99 13.67
CA ARG A 367 1.56 -10.31 14.24
C ARG A 367 1.21 -8.95 14.86
N ILE A 368 0.36 -8.16 14.20
CA ILE A 368 -0.12 -6.89 14.75
C ILE A 368 -0.89 -7.09 16.05
N LYS A 369 -1.73 -8.14 16.15
CA LYS A 369 -2.45 -8.45 17.40
C LYS A 369 -1.50 -8.88 18.52
N GLU A 370 -0.51 -9.71 18.20
CA GLU A 370 0.51 -10.13 19.17
C GLU A 370 1.30 -8.93 19.70
N LEU A 371 1.65 -7.98 18.83
CA LEU A 371 2.41 -6.78 19.20
C LEU A 371 1.56 -5.72 19.93
N MET A 372 0.30 -5.52 19.54
CA MET A 372 -0.54 -4.43 20.06
C MET A 372 -1.47 -4.84 21.22
N GLY A 373 -1.63 -6.15 21.52
CA GLY A 373 -2.54 -6.65 22.55
C GLY A 373 -4.03 -6.66 22.12
N GLU A 374 -4.92 -7.19 22.97
CA GLU A 374 -6.35 -7.37 22.63
C GLU A 374 -7.14 -6.05 22.47
N ASP A 375 -6.67 -4.95 23.05
CA ASP A 375 -7.32 -3.63 23.02
C ASP A 375 -7.02 -2.80 21.73
N ALA A 376 -6.23 -3.36 20.83
CA ALA A 376 -5.76 -2.71 19.61
C ALA A 376 -6.89 -2.46 18.58
N HIS A 377 -7.13 -1.20 18.26
CA HIS A 377 -8.10 -0.83 17.22
C HIS A 377 -7.52 -1.07 15.81
N MET A 378 -7.82 -2.25 15.24
CA MET A 378 -7.50 -2.56 13.84
C MET A 378 -8.51 -1.93 12.88
N ILE A 379 -8.04 -1.00 12.04
CA ILE A 379 -8.90 -0.20 11.17
C ILE A 379 -8.86 -0.76 9.73
N ASP A 380 -9.96 -1.35 9.27
CA ASP A 380 -10.06 -1.97 7.93
C ASP A 380 -10.42 -0.95 6.83
N ASP A 381 -11.26 0.05 7.14
CA ASP A 381 -11.45 1.25 6.32
C ASP A 381 -11.90 2.40 7.22
N MET A 382 -11.40 3.61 6.98
CA MET A 382 -11.76 4.78 7.76
C MET A 382 -11.99 5.94 6.81
N SER A 383 -13.20 6.49 6.85
CA SER A 383 -13.50 7.71 6.10
C SER A 383 -12.72 8.90 6.68
N PRO A 384 -12.44 9.93 5.88
CA PRO A 384 -11.81 11.16 6.39
C PRO A 384 -12.56 11.78 7.58
N ARG A 385 -13.89 11.61 7.68
CA ARG A 385 -14.71 12.11 8.80
C ARG A 385 -14.48 11.32 10.08
N GLU A 386 -14.42 9.99 9.99
CA GLU A 386 -14.12 9.12 11.14
C GLU A 386 -12.69 9.35 11.63
N MET A 387 -11.74 9.49 10.69
CA MET A 387 -10.35 9.84 10.99
C MET A 387 -10.26 11.19 11.70
N TYR A 388 -10.93 12.22 11.18
CA TYR A 388 -10.97 13.53 11.82
C TYR A 388 -11.54 13.45 13.25
N LYS A 389 -12.63 12.72 13.48
CA LYS A 389 -13.22 12.56 14.81
C LYS A 389 -12.25 11.88 15.79
N MET A 390 -11.64 10.76 15.38
CA MET A 390 -10.66 10.04 16.20
C MET A 390 -9.46 10.93 16.60
N LEU A 391 -8.98 11.76 15.66
CA LEU A 391 -7.89 12.69 15.91
C LEU A 391 -8.33 13.88 16.78
N LYS A 392 -9.54 14.41 16.56
CA LYS A 392 -10.11 15.52 17.35
C LYS A 392 -10.34 15.13 18.81
N ASP A 393 -10.82 13.91 19.06
CA ASP A 393 -11.07 13.38 20.40
C ASP A 393 -9.75 12.99 21.13
N ALA A 394 -8.60 13.42 20.60
CA ALA A 394 -7.24 13.29 21.14
C ALA A 394 -6.83 11.85 21.51
N GLN A 395 -7.44 10.84 20.88
CA GLN A 395 -7.07 9.45 21.12
C GLN A 395 -5.63 9.14 20.69
N ALA A 396 -4.99 10.01 19.91
CA ALA A 396 -3.57 9.95 19.53
C ALA A 396 -2.87 11.31 19.76
N ASP A 397 -1.56 11.29 19.98
CA ASP A 397 -0.68 12.47 20.03
C ASP A 397 -0.06 12.81 18.66
N ILE A 398 0.11 11.82 17.79
CA ILE A 398 0.65 11.98 16.43
C ILE A 398 0.06 10.95 15.47
N MET A 399 -0.08 11.34 14.21
CA MET A 399 -0.48 10.45 13.12
C MET A 399 0.68 10.20 12.16
N LEU A 400 1.03 8.92 11.96
CA LEU A 400 2.00 8.48 10.97
C LEU A 400 1.26 7.88 9.77
N SER A 401 1.35 8.51 8.59
CA SER A 401 0.61 8.03 7.41
C SER A 401 1.22 8.49 6.08
N GLY A 402 0.42 8.70 5.03
CA GLY A 402 0.87 9.25 3.73
C GLY A 402 0.14 10.53 3.37
N GLY A 403 0.62 11.27 2.36
CA GLY A 403 0.15 12.62 2.03
C GLY A 403 -1.37 12.80 1.87
N ARG A 404 -2.09 11.76 1.42
CA ARG A 404 -3.56 11.79 1.29
C ARG A 404 -4.32 12.06 2.60
N SER A 405 -3.75 11.67 3.74
CA SER A 405 -4.35 11.89 5.07
C SER A 405 -3.70 13.04 5.85
N GLN A 406 -2.65 13.67 5.29
CA GLN A 406 -1.95 14.80 5.90
C GLN A 406 -2.92 15.91 6.30
N PHE A 407 -3.70 16.42 5.34
CA PHE A 407 -4.58 17.56 5.59
C PHE A 407 -5.73 17.23 6.55
N VAL A 408 -6.11 15.97 6.69
CA VAL A 408 -7.10 15.54 7.69
C VAL A 408 -6.50 15.69 9.09
N ALA A 409 -5.27 15.22 9.29
CA ALA A 409 -4.55 15.35 10.56
C ALA A 409 -4.27 16.82 10.91
N LEU A 410 -3.76 17.60 9.94
CA LEU A 410 -3.46 19.02 10.16
C LEU A 410 -4.72 19.84 10.49
N LYS A 411 -5.86 19.55 9.85
CA LYS A 411 -7.14 20.20 10.21
C LYS A 411 -7.64 19.80 11.59
N ALA A 412 -7.32 18.58 12.04
CA ALA A 412 -7.57 18.16 13.42
C ALA A 412 -6.53 18.72 14.41
N LYS A 413 -5.64 19.65 13.99
CA LYS A 413 -4.58 20.25 14.80
C LYS A 413 -3.65 19.21 15.44
N MET A 414 -3.43 18.12 14.69
CA MET A 414 -2.64 16.96 15.11
C MET A 414 -1.29 16.94 14.39
N PRO A 415 -0.17 16.71 15.12
CA PRO A 415 1.11 16.32 14.55
C PRO A 415 0.97 15.20 13.53
N TRP A 416 1.69 15.33 12.42
CA TRP A 416 1.66 14.38 11.33
C TRP A 416 3.05 14.15 10.77
N LEU A 417 3.37 12.89 10.49
CA LEU A 417 4.61 12.49 9.84
C LEU A 417 4.33 11.56 8.65
N ASP A 418 4.97 11.85 7.51
CA ASP A 418 4.94 10.96 6.36
C ASP A 418 5.91 9.79 6.55
N ILE A 419 5.39 8.58 6.37
CA ILE A 419 6.17 7.33 6.37
C ILE A 419 5.98 6.51 5.09
N ASN A 420 5.19 7.01 4.13
CA ASN A 420 4.95 6.43 2.81
C ASN A 420 5.90 7.01 1.74
N GLN A 421 5.50 7.04 0.47
CA GLN A 421 6.41 7.29 -0.65
C GLN A 421 6.84 8.75 -0.87
N GLU A 422 6.19 9.70 -0.19
CA GLU A 422 6.43 11.15 -0.32
C GLU A 422 7.34 11.70 0.79
N ARG A 423 7.76 10.86 1.74
CA ARG A 423 8.66 11.27 2.83
C ARG A 423 10.01 11.77 2.32
N HIS A 424 10.66 12.64 3.09
CA HIS A 424 11.97 13.21 2.74
C HIS A 424 13.16 12.59 3.47
N HIS A 425 12.91 11.82 4.53
CA HIS A 425 13.94 11.19 5.36
C HIS A 425 13.98 9.68 5.14
N ALA A 426 15.17 9.09 5.29
CA ALA A 426 15.37 7.65 5.30
C ALA A 426 15.15 7.12 6.72
N TYR A 427 14.36 6.04 6.85
CA TYR A 427 14.02 5.45 8.15
C TYR A 427 14.47 4.00 8.29
N MET A 428 15.16 3.44 7.29
CA MET A 428 15.69 2.07 7.35
C MET A 428 17.05 1.98 8.06
N GLY A 429 17.29 0.82 8.65
CA GLY A 429 18.51 0.49 9.38
C GLY A 429 18.62 1.24 10.71
N TYR A 430 19.68 0.96 11.44
CA TYR A 430 19.96 1.54 12.76
C TYR A 430 19.92 3.08 12.76
N VAL A 431 20.57 3.72 11.79
CA VAL A 431 20.62 5.19 11.67
C VAL A 431 19.26 5.77 11.28
N GLY A 432 18.57 5.12 10.33
CA GLY A 432 17.24 5.56 9.91
C GLY A 432 16.22 5.51 11.06
N MET A 433 16.35 4.54 11.96
CA MET A 433 15.49 4.48 13.15
C MET A 433 15.71 5.65 14.11
N VAL A 434 16.95 6.06 14.33
CA VAL A 434 17.26 7.27 15.11
C VAL A 434 16.66 8.51 14.45
N GLU A 435 16.75 8.60 13.11
CA GLU A 435 16.16 9.72 12.36
C GLU A 435 14.62 9.72 12.44
N LEU A 436 13.96 8.56 12.37
CA LEU A 436 12.51 8.45 12.55
C LEU A 436 12.08 9.01 13.91
N VAL A 437 12.74 8.57 14.99
CA VAL A 437 12.45 9.02 16.35
C VAL A 437 12.65 10.53 16.49
N LYS A 438 13.74 11.05 15.92
CA LYS A 438 14.03 12.49 15.90
C LYS A 438 12.98 13.29 15.12
N GLU A 439 12.51 12.81 13.97
CA GLU A 439 11.46 13.48 13.20
C GLU A 439 10.09 13.42 13.89
N ILE A 440 9.79 12.35 14.63
CA ILE A 440 8.61 12.26 15.49
C ILE A 440 8.68 13.30 16.62
N ASP A 441 9.82 13.40 17.32
CA ASP A 441 10.03 14.39 18.38
C ASP A 441 9.88 15.82 17.84
N LYS A 442 10.49 16.14 16.69
CA LYS A 442 10.33 17.44 16.03
C LYS A 442 8.88 17.74 15.65
N ALA A 443 8.17 16.74 15.12
CA ALA A 443 6.76 16.90 14.75
C ALA A 443 5.89 17.18 15.97
N LEU A 444 6.12 16.48 17.09
CA LEU A 444 5.40 16.66 18.35
C LEU A 444 5.76 17.99 19.05
N ALA A 445 7.04 18.34 19.11
CA ALA A 445 7.55 19.52 19.81
C ALA A 445 7.38 20.84 19.05
N ASN A 446 6.76 20.81 17.86
CA ASN A 446 6.62 22.02 17.05
C ASN A 446 5.72 23.06 17.77
N PRO A 447 6.20 24.30 17.99
CA PRO A 447 5.45 25.33 18.73
C PRO A 447 4.17 25.78 18.00
N VAL A 448 4.01 25.44 16.72
CA VAL A 448 2.76 25.70 15.99
C VAL A 448 1.56 25.10 16.69
N TRP A 449 1.71 23.93 17.35
CA TRP A 449 0.60 23.24 18.00
C TRP A 449 0.04 24.02 19.17
N GLU A 450 0.88 24.69 19.95
CA GLU A 450 0.42 25.58 21.02
C GLU A 450 -0.34 26.79 20.47
N GLN A 451 0.03 27.29 19.30
CA GLN A 451 -0.61 28.44 18.68
C GLN A 451 -1.97 28.07 18.07
N VAL A 452 -2.03 27.00 17.28
CA VAL A 452 -3.26 26.61 16.56
C VAL A 452 -4.31 25.97 17.45
N ARG A 453 -3.92 25.47 18.64
CA ARG A 453 -4.84 24.96 19.65
C ARG A 453 -5.40 26.05 20.57
N LYS A 454 -4.81 27.26 20.55
CA LYS A 454 -5.42 28.42 21.21
C LYS A 454 -6.60 28.91 20.37
N ARG A 455 -7.60 29.42 21.07
CA ARG A 455 -8.68 30.17 20.46
C ARG A 455 -8.13 31.45 19.84
N ALA A 456 -8.62 31.82 18.65
CA ALA A 456 -8.12 33.03 18.02
C ALA A 456 -8.50 34.27 18.88
N PRO A 457 -7.64 35.30 18.98
CA PRO A 457 -7.88 36.44 19.86
C PRO A 457 -9.17 37.23 19.58
N TRP A 458 -9.67 37.15 18.34
CA TRP A 458 -10.91 37.82 17.90
C TRP A 458 -12.12 36.88 17.87
N GLU A 459 -11.96 35.59 18.18
CA GLU A 459 -13.07 34.64 18.17
C GLU A 459 -13.84 34.70 19.51
N GLU A 460 -15.14 35.01 19.43
CA GLU A 460 -16.11 34.82 20.52
C GLU A 460 -16.57 33.36 20.65
N GLN A 461 -16.35 32.56 19.60
CA GLN A 461 -16.57 31.12 19.55
C GLN A 461 -15.67 30.54 18.44
N THR A 462 -15.06 29.39 18.68
CA THR A 462 -14.29 28.66 17.66
C THR A 462 -15.23 28.04 16.63
N TRP A 463 -14.75 27.82 15.40
CA TRP A 463 -15.55 27.12 14.39
C TRP A 463 -15.86 25.68 14.81
N GLU A 464 -14.99 25.03 15.62
CA GLU A 464 -15.26 23.71 16.20
C GLU A 464 -16.43 23.78 17.18
N GLU A 465 -16.46 24.76 18.08
CA GLU A 465 -17.58 24.97 19.01
C GLU A 465 -18.88 25.26 18.26
N ALA A 466 -18.83 26.04 17.17
CA ALA A 466 -20.00 26.32 16.34
C ALA A 466 -20.49 25.05 15.59
N ALA A 467 -19.56 24.25 15.07
CA ALA A 467 -19.87 22.98 14.42
C ALA A 467 -20.42 21.94 15.42
N ASP A 468 -19.84 21.83 16.60
CA ASP A 468 -20.31 20.92 17.66
C ASP A 468 -21.69 21.36 18.18
N ALA A 469 -21.91 22.67 18.34
CA ALA A 469 -23.23 23.21 18.68
C ALA A 469 -24.27 22.90 17.59
N ALA A 470 -23.91 23.00 16.32
CA ALA A 470 -24.81 22.64 15.21
C ALA A 470 -25.11 21.13 15.20
N ILE A 471 -24.11 20.27 15.42
CA ILE A 471 -24.29 18.81 15.53
C ILE A 471 -25.18 18.46 16.73
N ALA A 472 -24.93 19.08 17.88
CA ALA A 472 -25.72 18.88 19.10
C ALA A 472 -27.16 19.38 18.91
N ALA A 473 -27.35 20.52 18.24
CA ALA A 473 -28.67 21.03 17.89
C ALA A 473 -29.41 20.11 16.91
N GLU A 474 -28.73 19.55 15.91
CA GLU A 474 -29.31 18.56 15.01
C GLU A 474 -29.71 17.28 15.75
N ALA A 475 -28.85 16.78 16.65
CA ALA A 475 -29.13 15.63 17.50
C ALA A 475 -30.29 15.90 18.47
N ALA A 476 -30.35 17.09 19.07
CA ALA A 476 -31.42 17.51 19.95
C ALA A 476 -32.74 17.71 19.21
N ALA A 477 -32.72 18.26 18.00
CA ALA A 477 -33.90 18.39 17.13
C ALA A 477 -34.45 17.01 16.73
N LEU A 478 -33.57 16.05 16.43
CA LEU A 478 -33.95 14.65 16.21
C LEU A 478 -34.51 14.00 17.48
N ALA A 479 -33.94 14.27 18.65
CA ALA A 479 -34.45 13.74 19.91
C ALA A 479 -35.82 14.34 20.30
N ALA A 480 -36.05 15.62 19.97
CA ALA A 480 -37.29 16.34 20.24
C ALA A 480 -38.42 15.99 19.26
N ASP A 481 -38.10 15.46 18.08
CA ASP A 481 -39.06 14.97 17.10
C ASP A 481 -38.84 13.47 16.80
N PRO A 482 -39.46 12.58 17.60
CA PRO A 482 -39.38 11.14 17.41
C PRO A 482 -39.86 10.67 16.02
N ALA A 483 -40.74 11.41 15.35
CA ALA A 483 -41.23 11.06 14.02
C ALA A 483 -40.15 11.35 12.96
N LEU A 484 -39.52 12.53 13.02
CA LEU A 484 -38.40 12.88 12.15
C LEU A 484 -37.17 11.99 12.41
N ALA A 485 -36.87 11.66 13.66
CA ALA A 485 -35.80 10.70 13.99
C ALA A 485 -36.09 9.30 13.45
N ARG A 486 -37.35 8.84 13.54
CA ARG A 486 -37.78 7.58 12.94
C ARG A 486 -37.64 7.63 11.42
N GLU A 487 -38.11 8.70 10.77
CA GLU A 487 -38.00 8.87 9.31
C GLU A 487 -36.54 8.86 8.85
N LYS A 488 -35.67 9.65 9.48
CA LYS A 488 -34.24 9.71 9.13
C LYS A 488 -33.53 8.36 9.36
N ARG A 489 -33.85 7.66 10.46
CA ARG A 489 -33.36 6.29 10.73
C ARG A 489 -33.83 5.31 9.66
N ARG A 490 -35.11 5.37 9.30
CA ARG A 490 -35.76 4.47 8.34
C ARG A 490 -35.28 4.71 6.89
N SER A 491 -34.96 5.95 6.55
CA SER A 491 -34.38 6.33 5.25
C SER A 491 -32.89 5.99 5.10
N ALA A 492 -32.22 5.59 6.18
CA ALA A 492 -30.80 5.26 6.13
C ALA A 492 -30.54 4.02 5.25
N PRO A 493 -29.55 4.05 4.34
CA PRO A 493 -29.24 2.92 3.47
C PRO A 493 -28.59 1.78 4.27
N VAL A 494 -29.21 0.59 4.24
CA VAL A 494 -28.71 -0.61 4.91
C VAL A 494 -27.94 -1.49 3.92
N CYS A 495 -28.55 -1.81 2.77
CA CYS A 495 -27.89 -2.52 1.68
C CYS A 495 -27.60 -1.57 0.52
N LYS A 496 -26.37 -1.05 0.46
CA LYS A 496 -25.97 -0.11 -0.59
C LYS A 496 -25.92 -0.75 -1.99
N CYS A 497 -25.51 -2.02 -2.11
CA CYS A 497 -25.39 -2.69 -3.42
C CYS A 497 -26.73 -3.06 -4.07
N LYS A 498 -27.82 -3.06 -3.29
CA LYS A 498 -29.18 -3.36 -3.76
C LYS A 498 -30.13 -2.18 -3.50
N SER A 499 -29.58 -1.04 -3.10
CA SER A 499 -30.31 0.19 -2.77
C SER A 499 -31.45 -0.02 -1.77
N VAL A 500 -31.26 -0.90 -0.78
CA VAL A 500 -32.27 -1.19 0.25
C VAL A 500 -32.02 -0.30 1.47
N ALA A 501 -32.99 0.54 1.78
CA ALA A 501 -33.01 1.35 3.00
C ALA A 501 -33.61 0.58 4.18
N ARG A 502 -33.40 1.09 5.40
CA ARG A 502 -33.83 0.43 6.63
C ARG A 502 -35.33 0.22 6.70
N TRP A 503 -36.13 1.14 6.17
CA TRP A 503 -37.59 1.05 6.15
C TRP A 503 -38.08 -0.24 5.48
N ALA A 504 -37.49 -0.62 4.35
CA ALA A 504 -37.91 -1.78 3.57
C ALA A 504 -37.61 -3.10 4.29
N ILE A 505 -36.58 -3.12 5.14
CA ILE A 505 -36.24 -4.26 5.97
C ILE A 505 -37.17 -4.34 7.18
N GLU A 506 -37.38 -3.22 7.86
CA GLU A 506 -38.29 -3.15 9.01
C GLU A 506 -39.74 -3.52 8.60
N ASP A 507 -40.21 -3.02 7.46
CA ASP A 507 -41.54 -3.35 6.94
C ASP A 507 -41.63 -4.82 6.54
N ALA A 508 -40.61 -5.38 5.88
CA ALA A 508 -40.61 -6.79 5.52
C ALA A 508 -40.61 -7.73 6.75
N ILE A 509 -39.90 -7.36 7.82
CA ILE A 509 -39.91 -8.11 9.09
C ILE A 509 -41.32 -8.11 9.68
N VAL A 510 -41.97 -6.95 9.75
CA VAL A 510 -43.29 -6.79 10.38
C VAL A 510 -44.40 -7.42 9.52
N GLU A 511 -44.41 -7.15 8.23
CA GLU A 511 -45.45 -7.60 7.30
C GLU A 511 -45.43 -9.11 7.08
N PHE A 512 -44.23 -9.71 7.03
CA PHE A 512 -44.07 -11.14 6.74
C PHE A 512 -43.60 -11.98 7.92
N GLY A 513 -43.46 -11.40 9.12
CA GLY A 513 -43.04 -12.10 10.33
C GLY A 513 -41.65 -12.72 10.25
N LEU A 514 -40.72 -12.05 9.56
CA LEU A 514 -39.39 -12.60 9.26
C LEU A 514 -38.49 -12.54 10.49
N ASN A 515 -37.97 -13.69 10.93
CA ASN A 515 -37.15 -13.83 12.13
C ASN A 515 -35.71 -14.34 11.88
N THR A 516 -35.30 -14.44 10.60
CA THR A 516 -33.95 -14.83 10.22
C THR A 516 -33.36 -13.88 9.17
N VAL A 517 -32.03 -13.74 9.16
CA VAL A 517 -31.32 -12.91 8.19
C VAL A 517 -31.53 -13.43 6.77
N GLU A 518 -31.62 -14.75 6.61
CA GLU A 518 -31.86 -15.45 5.35
C GLU A 518 -33.23 -15.06 4.78
N ALA A 519 -34.28 -15.10 5.59
CA ALA A 519 -35.64 -14.78 5.15
C ALA A 519 -35.80 -13.29 4.79
N ILE A 520 -35.16 -12.38 5.54
CA ILE A 520 -35.08 -10.96 5.19
C ILE A 520 -34.35 -10.77 3.86
N SER A 521 -33.25 -11.49 3.67
CA SER A 521 -32.43 -11.37 2.47
C SER A 521 -33.17 -11.84 1.22
N GLU A 522 -33.93 -12.93 1.35
CA GLU A 522 -34.80 -13.45 0.29
C GLU A 522 -35.87 -12.42 -0.10
N LYS A 523 -36.52 -11.81 0.90
CA LYS A 523 -37.63 -10.89 0.66
C LYS A 523 -37.20 -9.51 0.17
N THR A 524 -36.15 -8.95 0.75
CA THR A 524 -35.72 -7.56 0.50
C THR A 524 -34.58 -7.45 -0.50
N GLN A 525 -33.99 -8.58 -0.91
CA GLN A 525 -32.74 -8.64 -1.67
C GLN A 525 -31.52 -8.05 -0.93
N ALA A 526 -31.67 -7.54 0.30
CA ALA A 526 -30.55 -7.13 1.11
C ALA A 526 -29.67 -8.35 1.43
N GLY A 527 -28.35 -8.19 1.52
CA GLY A 527 -27.44 -9.30 1.85
C GLY A 527 -27.12 -10.26 0.70
N THR A 528 -27.94 -10.32 -0.36
CA THR A 528 -27.76 -11.26 -1.50
C THR A 528 -26.72 -10.81 -2.53
N GLY A 529 -26.27 -9.55 -2.45
CA GLY A 529 -25.24 -8.99 -3.33
C GLY A 529 -23.82 -9.21 -2.80
N CYS A 530 -23.23 -8.17 -2.22
CA CYS A 530 -21.84 -8.20 -1.74
C CYS A 530 -21.68 -8.73 -0.30
N GLY A 531 -22.76 -9.13 0.37
CA GLY A 531 -22.77 -9.65 1.75
C GLY A 531 -22.44 -8.64 2.87
N SER A 532 -21.96 -7.44 2.53
CA SER A 532 -21.46 -6.46 3.52
C SER A 532 -22.48 -5.97 4.55
N CYS A 533 -23.78 -6.08 4.26
CA CYS A 533 -24.85 -5.69 5.17
C CYS A 533 -25.40 -6.84 6.02
N ALA A 534 -24.94 -8.08 5.86
CA ALA A 534 -25.48 -9.24 6.57
C ALA A 534 -25.42 -9.05 8.11
N GLY A 535 -24.29 -8.59 8.64
CA GLY A 535 -24.17 -8.26 10.06
C GLY A 535 -25.05 -7.08 10.51
N LYS A 536 -25.45 -6.19 9.60
CA LYS A 536 -26.43 -5.12 9.91
C LYS A 536 -27.86 -5.65 9.94
N LEU A 537 -28.20 -6.64 9.11
CA LEU A 537 -29.50 -7.30 9.11
C LEU A 537 -29.73 -8.03 10.44
N GLY A 538 -28.73 -8.76 10.94
CA GLY A 538 -28.78 -9.42 12.25
C GLY A 538 -29.02 -8.42 13.39
N LYS A 539 -28.28 -7.31 13.41
CA LYS A 539 -28.49 -6.24 14.40
C LYS A 539 -29.88 -5.59 14.32
N ILE A 540 -30.43 -5.44 13.11
CA ILE A 540 -31.79 -4.89 12.94
C ILE A 540 -32.81 -5.85 13.56
N LEU A 541 -32.72 -7.15 13.25
CA LEU A 541 -33.53 -8.21 13.86
C LEU A 541 -33.48 -8.17 15.39
N GLU A 542 -32.28 -8.21 15.98
CA GLU A 542 -32.06 -8.19 17.43
C GLU A 542 -32.69 -6.94 18.09
N THR A 543 -32.62 -5.79 17.42
CA THR A 543 -33.18 -4.54 17.96
C THR A 543 -34.70 -4.40 17.76
N MET A 544 -35.32 -5.20 16.91
CA MET A 544 -36.77 -5.14 16.65
C MET A 544 -37.61 -5.93 17.67
N ASP A 545 -37.06 -6.95 18.34
CA ASP A 545 -37.76 -7.71 19.40
C ASP A 545 -38.20 -6.83 20.58
N HIS A 546 -37.56 -5.67 20.77
CA HIS A 546 -37.92 -4.69 21.79
C HIS A 546 -39.06 -3.73 21.39
N TRP A 547 -39.65 -3.92 20.20
CA TRP A 547 -40.62 -3.01 19.59
C TRP A 547 -41.92 -3.74 19.17
N HIS A 548 -42.36 -4.75 19.94
CA HIS A 548 -43.63 -5.42 19.71
C HIS A 548 -44.83 -4.42 19.84
N PRO A 549 -45.60 -4.14 18.78
CA PRO A 549 -46.72 -3.19 18.84
C PRO A 549 -47.98 -3.74 19.53
N ALA A 550 -47.93 -4.92 20.12
CA ALA A 550 -49.10 -5.58 20.74
C ALA A 550 -49.52 -4.98 22.10
N GLN A 551 -48.91 -3.87 22.54
CA GLN A 551 -49.23 -3.19 23.81
C GLN A 551 -49.66 -1.71 23.64
N ALA A 552 -49.89 -1.22 22.43
CA ALA A 552 -50.48 0.11 22.25
C ALA A 552 -52.02 0.02 22.31
N GLU A 553 -52.61 0.53 23.38
CA GLU A 553 -54.07 0.67 23.52
C GLU A 553 -54.66 1.47 22.33
N PRO A 554 -55.84 1.11 21.83
CA PRO A 554 -56.50 1.83 20.74
C PRO A 554 -56.98 3.21 21.24
N VAL A 555 -56.48 4.28 20.61
CA VAL A 555 -56.97 5.65 20.82
C VAL A 555 -58.42 5.73 20.32
N ALA A 556 -59.35 5.96 21.25
CA ALA A 556 -60.76 6.16 20.95
C ALA A 556 -60.97 7.41 20.08
N VAL A 557 -61.62 7.23 18.93
CA VAL A 557 -62.13 8.31 18.10
C VAL A 557 -63.35 8.92 18.80
N GLN A 558 -63.21 10.09 19.42
CA GLN A 558 -64.34 10.93 19.79
C GLN A 558 -64.83 11.67 18.54
N ALA A 559 -66.03 11.32 18.09
CA ALA A 559 -66.78 12.08 17.11
C ALA A 559 -67.22 13.42 17.73
N ALA A 560 -66.87 14.52 17.08
CA ALA A 560 -67.50 15.82 17.31
C ALA A 560 -68.69 15.97 16.36
N ALA A 561 -69.79 16.49 16.91
CA ALA A 561 -71.02 16.84 16.20
C ALA A 561 -70.84 18.03 15.24
#